data_AF-A0A1R3VEQ0-F1
#
_entry.id   AF-A0A1R3VEQ0-F1
#
_cell.length_a   1.000
_cell.length_b   1.000
_cell.length_c   1.000
_cell.angle_alpha   90.00
_cell.angle_beta   90.00
_cell.angle_gamma   90.00
#
_symmetry.space_group_name_H-M   'P 1'
#
loop_
_entity.id
_entity.type
_entity.pdbx_description
1 polymer ?
#
loop_
_entity_poly.entity_id
_entity_poly.type
_entity_poly.pdbx_seq_one_letter_code
_entity_poly.pdbx_strand_id
1 'polypeptide(L)'
;MHSVRTGEPAFEHVFGKRVFQYFAEHDDDARTFDAAMTSRSRLEEPAVASAYDWPDGTIVDVGGGRGSQLAAILGLVTPCRGILFDLPHVIRTATKLFDEAKLTARCDIVAGDFFEQVPAGGELYLLKKVVHDWDDQRARVILRNCRAAMREGARLVLVEHVLAGRNEPSWSKLLDLQMLALTPGGRERSKAEYAALLASAGLSLNRVIPTAAGVSLIEAVTA
;
A
#
# COMPACT_ATOMS: atom_id res chain seq x y z
N MET A 1 -24.41 -1.61 -16.28
CA MET A 1 -23.16 -0.99 -16.81
C MET A 1 -23.10 0.49 -16.42
N HIS A 2 -22.96 0.81 -15.12
CA HIS A 2 -22.80 2.21 -14.68
C HIS A 2 -21.33 2.64 -14.84
N SER A 3 -20.40 2.00 -14.12
CA SER A 3 -18.97 2.37 -14.14
C SER A 3 -18.32 2.38 -15.52
N VAL A 4 -18.69 1.44 -16.40
CA VAL A 4 -18.17 1.41 -17.78
C VAL A 4 -18.61 2.64 -18.59
N ARG A 5 -19.78 3.21 -18.29
CA ARG A 5 -20.32 4.37 -19.01
C ARG A 5 -19.86 5.70 -18.43
N THR A 6 -19.67 5.78 -17.12
CA THR A 6 -19.43 7.04 -16.41
C THR A 6 -18.00 7.18 -15.89
N GLY A 7 -17.28 6.08 -15.68
CA GLY A 7 -16.03 6.05 -14.92
C GLY A 7 -16.24 6.15 -13.40
N GLU A 8 -17.49 6.19 -12.92
CA GLU A 8 -17.84 6.33 -11.51
C GLU A 8 -18.09 4.97 -10.83
N PRO A 9 -17.86 4.85 -9.50
CA PRO A 9 -18.07 3.58 -8.79
C PRO A 9 -19.52 3.11 -8.81
N ALA A 10 -19.77 1.91 -9.35
CA ALA A 10 -21.11 1.32 -9.36
C ALA A 10 -21.63 1.04 -7.94
N PHE A 11 -20.73 0.79 -6.98
CA PHE A 11 -21.10 0.60 -5.59
C PHE A 11 -21.84 1.82 -5.03
N GLU A 12 -21.29 3.03 -5.24
CA GLU A 12 -21.92 4.27 -4.79
C GLU A 12 -23.25 4.52 -5.48
N HIS A 13 -23.35 4.21 -6.78
CA HIS A 13 -24.61 4.30 -7.51
C HIS A 13 -25.71 3.36 -6.97
N VAL A 14 -25.36 2.16 -6.53
CA VAL A 14 -26.33 1.15 -6.06
C VAL A 14 -26.69 1.35 -4.59
N PHE A 15 -25.70 1.61 -3.74
CA PHE A 15 -25.87 1.68 -2.29
C PHE A 15 -26.00 3.12 -1.75
N GLY A 16 -25.83 4.13 -2.61
CA GLY A 16 -25.94 5.55 -2.25
C GLY A 16 -24.83 6.05 -1.32
N LYS A 17 -23.77 5.25 -1.11
CA LYS A 17 -22.67 5.52 -0.18
C LYS A 17 -21.36 4.97 -0.74
N ARG A 18 -20.24 5.55 -0.34
CA ARG A 18 -18.92 4.98 -0.65
C ARG A 18 -18.71 3.66 0.10
N VAL A 19 -17.93 2.76 -0.49
CA VAL A 19 -17.73 1.39 0.03
C VAL A 19 -17.33 1.35 1.52
N PHE A 20 -16.38 2.18 1.93
CA PHE A 20 -15.94 2.23 3.33
C PHE A 20 -16.96 2.90 4.27
N GLN A 21 -17.80 3.81 3.76
CA GLN A 21 -18.90 4.38 4.55
C GLN A 21 -20.02 3.35 4.74
N TYR A 22 -20.28 2.52 3.73
CA TYR A 22 -21.23 1.42 3.82
C TYR A 22 -20.77 0.39 4.87
N PHE A 23 -19.50 -0.02 4.84
CA PHE A 23 -18.96 -0.97 5.82
C PHE A 23 -19.01 -0.45 7.26
N ALA A 24 -18.89 0.86 7.47
CA ALA A 24 -19.03 1.45 8.82
C ALA A 24 -20.43 1.28 9.43
N GLU A 25 -21.44 0.90 8.63
CA GLU A 25 -22.82 0.69 9.06
C GLU A 25 -23.29 -0.77 8.94
N HIS A 26 -22.47 -1.66 8.36
CA HIS A 26 -22.83 -3.04 8.03
C HIS A 26 -21.74 -4.01 8.53
N ASP A 27 -21.80 -4.31 9.84
CA ASP A 27 -20.75 -5.05 10.56
C ASP A 27 -20.44 -6.45 10.00
N ASP A 28 -21.46 -7.19 9.52
CA ASP A 28 -21.25 -8.52 8.92
C ASP A 28 -20.50 -8.44 7.58
N ASP A 29 -20.83 -7.46 6.75
CA ASP A 29 -20.17 -7.22 5.46
C ASP A 29 -18.75 -6.72 5.68
N ALA A 30 -18.54 -5.80 6.63
CA ALA A 30 -17.23 -5.30 7.04
C ALA A 30 -16.35 -6.45 7.55
N ARG A 31 -16.87 -7.31 8.43
CA ARG A 31 -16.15 -8.49 8.93
C ARG A 31 -15.76 -9.46 7.81
N THR A 32 -16.65 -9.66 6.84
CA THR A 32 -16.38 -10.54 5.70
C THR A 32 -15.30 -9.96 4.79
N PHE A 33 -15.39 -8.66 4.48
CA PHE A 33 -14.38 -7.94 3.73
C PHE A 33 -13.01 -8.00 4.44
N ASP A 34 -12.98 -7.68 5.74
CA ASP A 34 -11.76 -7.71 6.55
C ASP A 34 -11.13 -9.09 6.59
N ALA A 35 -11.93 -10.15 6.72
CA ALA A 35 -11.45 -11.53 6.70
C ALA A 35 -10.85 -11.90 5.33
N ALA A 36 -11.49 -11.51 4.23
CA ALA A 36 -11.00 -11.73 2.88
C ALA A 36 -9.69 -10.96 2.60
N MET A 37 -9.58 -9.71 3.07
CA MET A 37 -8.35 -8.93 3.01
C MET A 37 -7.24 -9.59 3.83
N THR A 38 -7.54 -9.97 5.07
CA THR A 38 -6.59 -10.63 5.98
C THR A 38 -6.04 -11.92 5.38
N SER A 39 -6.91 -12.78 4.82
CA SER A 39 -6.47 -14.05 4.24
C SER A 39 -5.53 -13.86 3.05
N ARG A 40 -5.76 -12.82 2.22
CA ARG A 40 -4.88 -12.51 1.09
C ARG A 40 -3.56 -11.93 1.55
N SER A 41 -3.60 -11.00 2.51
CA SER A 41 -2.40 -10.40 3.09
C SER A 41 -1.47 -11.45 3.68
N ARG A 42 -2.00 -12.49 4.35
CA ARG A 42 -1.20 -13.61 4.89
C ARG A 42 -0.41 -14.39 3.84
N LEU A 43 -0.87 -14.44 2.59
CA LEU A 43 -0.13 -15.08 1.49
C LEU A 43 0.97 -14.15 0.95
N GLU A 44 0.66 -12.85 0.86
CA GLU A 44 1.57 -11.84 0.32
C GLU A 44 2.69 -11.47 1.30
N GLU A 45 2.39 -11.40 2.59
CA GLU A 45 3.31 -10.99 3.65
C GLU A 45 4.67 -11.71 3.59
N PRO A 46 4.74 -13.05 3.64
CA PRO A 46 6.01 -13.76 3.57
C PRO A 46 6.67 -13.66 2.18
N ALA A 47 5.87 -13.60 1.11
CA ALA A 47 6.38 -13.50 -0.25
C ALA A 47 7.06 -12.15 -0.50
N VAL A 48 6.48 -11.06 0.02
CA VAL A 48 7.04 -9.70 -0.05
C VAL A 48 8.24 -9.60 0.86
N ALA A 49 8.13 -10.07 2.11
CA ALA A 49 9.21 -9.95 3.09
C ALA A 49 10.47 -10.72 2.68
N SER A 50 10.34 -11.82 1.94
CA SER A 50 11.48 -12.61 1.42
C SER A 50 12.01 -12.17 0.05
N ALA A 51 11.26 -11.37 -0.71
CA ALA A 51 11.62 -10.99 -2.09
C ALA A 51 12.53 -9.76 -2.19
N TYR A 52 12.88 -9.13 -1.06
CA TYR A 52 13.56 -7.84 -1.06
C TYR A 52 14.71 -7.78 -0.06
N ASP A 53 15.75 -7.03 -0.42
CA ASP A 53 16.91 -6.77 0.41
C ASP A 53 16.67 -5.51 1.26
N TRP A 54 16.07 -5.73 2.43
CA TRP A 54 15.67 -4.70 3.37
C TRP A 54 16.90 -4.05 4.04
N PRO A 55 16.90 -2.72 4.26
CA PRO A 55 18.05 -2.04 4.82
C PRO A 55 18.29 -2.40 6.28
N ASP A 56 19.55 -2.32 6.69
CA ASP A 56 19.94 -2.20 8.09
C ASP A 56 19.54 -0.80 8.58
N GLY A 57 18.32 -0.64 9.07
CA GLY A 57 17.80 0.64 9.51
C GLY A 57 16.27 0.68 9.69
N THR A 58 15.72 1.87 9.62
CA THR A 58 14.30 2.19 9.82
C THR A 58 13.52 2.08 8.51
N ILE A 59 12.50 1.24 8.52
CA ILE A 59 11.49 1.13 7.48
C ILE A 59 10.25 1.90 7.94
N VAL A 60 9.81 2.88 7.15
CA VAL A 60 8.56 3.62 7.38
C VAL A 60 7.46 3.00 6.52
N ASP A 61 6.53 2.29 7.14
CA ASP A 61 5.36 1.70 6.47
C ASP A 61 4.21 2.72 6.46
N VAL A 62 4.02 3.37 5.31
CA VAL A 62 3.06 4.48 5.12
C VAL A 62 1.75 3.92 4.60
N GLY A 63 0.67 4.11 5.38
CA GLY A 63 -0.61 3.44 5.12
C GLY A 63 -0.55 1.95 5.43
N GLY A 64 0.27 1.55 6.43
CA GLY A 64 0.55 0.15 6.74
C GLY A 64 -0.61 -0.61 7.40
N GLY A 65 -1.73 0.06 7.65
CA GLY A 65 -2.93 -0.53 8.25
C GLY A 65 -2.65 -1.07 9.65
N ARG A 66 -2.88 -2.39 9.81
CA ARG A 66 -2.60 -3.11 11.06
C ARG A 66 -1.11 -3.46 11.23
N GLY A 67 -0.28 -3.17 10.23
CA GLY A 67 1.17 -3.37 10.23
C GLY A 67 1.63 -4.82 10.08
N SER A 68 0.79 -5.71 9.57
CA SER A 68 1.15 -7.13 9.39
C SER A 68 2.31 -7.32 8.41
N GLN A 69 2.38 -6.52 7.35
CA GLN A 69 3.49 -6.56 6.40
C GLN A 69 4.81 -6.10 7.04
N LEU A 70 4.81 -4.97 7.76
CA LEU A 70 5.98 -4.50 8.50
C LEU A 70 6.40 -5.52 9.56
N ALA A 71 5.47 -6.09 10.31
CA ALA A 71 5.76 -7.12 11.30
C ALA A 71 6.41 -8.36 10.67
N ALA A 72 5.95 -8.81 9.50
CA ALA A 72 6.55 -9.92 8.76
C ALA A 72 8.00 -9.60 8.34
N ILE A 73 8.27 -8.36 7.91
CA ILE A 73 9.62 -7.92 7.54
C ILE A 73 10.53 -7.87 8.78
N LEU A 74 10.09 -7.23 9.87
CA LEU A 74 10.87 -7.13 11.11
C LEU A 74 11.14 -8.51 11.74
N GLY A 75 10.23 -9.47 11.57
CA GLY A 75 10.41 -10.84 12.04
C GLY A 75 11.47 -11.63 11.27
N LEU A 76 11.73 -11.29 10.00
CA LEU A 76 12.70 -11.97 9.14
C LEU A 76 14.07 -11.30 9.12
N VAL A 77 14.15 -9.99 9.35
CA VAL A 77 15.38 -9.19 9.20
C VAL A 77 15.78 -8.60 10.54
N THR A 78 16.97 -8.93 11.04
CA THR A 78 17.32 -8.73 12.46
C THR A 78 17.84 -7.33 12.86
N PRO A 79 18.51 -6.53 12.01
CA PRO A 79 18.93 -5.17 12.40
C PRO A 79 17.90 -4.07 12.12
N CYS A 80 16.78 -4.36 11.45
CA CYS A 80 15.84 -3.31 11.05
C CYS A 80 14.88 -2.86 12.18
N ARG A 81 14.50 -1.59 12.16
CA ARG A 81 13.42 -1.02 12.97
C ARG A 81 12.27 -0.59 12.06
N GLY A 82 11.09 -0.44 12.62
CA GLY A 82 9.89 -0.04 11.90
C GLY A 82 9.30 1.27 12.44
N ILE A 83 8.69 2.04 11.56
CA ILE A 83 7.67 3.02 11.91
C ILE A 83 6.41 2.63 11.16
N LEU A 84 5.37 2.19 11.89
CA LEU A 84 4.05 2.01 11.31
C LEU A 84 3.32 3.35 11.31
N PHE A 85 2.95 3.84 10.14
CA PHE A 85 2.25 5.12 9.98
C PHE A 85 0.90 4.93 9.30
N ASP A 86 -0.18 5.33 9.99
CA ASP A 86 -1.54 5.30 9.44
C ASP A 86 -2.44 6.31 10.18
N LEU A 87 -3.70 6.42 9.76
CA LEU A 87 -4.70 7.26 10.38
C LEU A 87 -4.91 6.87 11.86
N PRO A 88 -5.21 7.83 12.75
CA PRO A 88 -5.35 7.57 14.19
C PRO A 88 -6.29 6.43 14.54
N HIS A 89 -7.36 6.24 13.76
CA HIS A 89 -8.35 5.21 14.03
C HIS A 89 -7.92 3.80 13.60
N VAL A 90 -7.02 3.69 12.62
CA VAL A 90 -6.51 2.43 12.07
C VAL A 90 -5.45 1.85 13.00
N ILE A 91 -4.50 2.67 13.43
CA ILE A 91 -3.37 2.22 14.26
C ILE A 91 -3.76 1.74 15.66
N ARG A 92 -4.97 2.06 16.17
CA ARG A 92 -5.43 1.62 17.50
C ARG A 92 -5.40 0.10 17.67
N THR A 93 -5.58 -0.63 16.58
CA THR A 93 -5.57 -2.10 16.61
C THR A 93 -4.20 -2.70 16.27
N ALA A 94 -3.25 -1.87 15.82
CA ALA A 94 -1.92 -2.31 15.43
C ALA A 94 -1.05 -2.67 16.65
N THR A 95 -1.16 -1.93 17.77
CA THR A 95 -0.38 -2.19 18.99
C THR A 95 -0.47 -3.64 19.44
N LYS A 96 -1.68 -4.21 19.44
CA LYS A 96 -1.91 -5.61 19.80
C LYS A 96 -1.11 -6.59 18.93
N LEU A 97 -1.02 -6.33 17.62
CA LEU A 97 -0.27 -7.18 16.69
C LEU A 97 1.23 -7.15 16.98
N PHE A 98 1.80 -5.97 17.22
CA PHE A 98 3.23 -5.83 17.54
C PHE A 98 3.58 -6.38 18.92
N ASP A 99 2.67 -6.28 19.90
CA ASP A 99 2.84 -6.89 21.21
C ASP A 99 2.83 -8.41 21.13
N GLU A 100 1.85 -9.01 20.45
CA GLU A 100 1.75 -10.47 20.26
C GLU A 100 2.97 -11.02 19.48
N ALA A 101 3.47 -10.27 18.50
CA ALA A 101 4.66 -10.60 17.73
C ALA A 101 5.98 -10.31 18.48
N LYS A 102 5.94 -9.70 19.68
CA LYS A 102 7.10 -9.26 20.47
C LYS A 102 8.03 -8.29 19.72
N LEU A 103 7.44 -7.41 18.92
CA LEU A 103 8.14 -6.44 18.07
C LEU A 103 8.04 -4.99 18.57
N THR A 104 7.34 -4.74 19.68
CA THR A 104 7.10 -3.38 20.22
C THR A 104 8.38 -2.58 20.47
N ALA A 105 9.47 -3.22 20.89
CA ALA A 105 10.77 -2.55 21.08
C ALA A 105 11.46 -2.13 19.76
N ARG A 106 11.00 -2.67 18.62
CA ARG A 106 11.57 -2.47 17.29
C ARG A 106 10.63 -1.70 16.35
N CYS A 107 9.44 -1.31 16.80
CA CYS A 107 8.47 -0.60 15.97
C CYS A 107 7.82 0.54 16.73
N ASP A 108 7.94 1.75 16.19
CA ASP A 108 7.17 2.90 16.65
C ASP A 108 5.85 2.97 15.87
N ILE A 109 4.75 3.25 16.54
CA ILE A 109 3.42 3.39 15.92
C ILE A 109 3.06 4.87 15.94
N VAL A 110 2.91 5.47 14.76
CA VAL A 110 2.71 6.91 14.57
C VAL A 110 1.39 7.17 13.85
N ALA A 111 0.56 8.03 14.43
CA ALA A 111 -0.68 8.47 13.82
C ALA A 111 -0.43 9.67 12.90
N GLY A 112 -1.09 9.72 11.74
CA GLY A 112 -1.13 10.92 10.92
C GLY A 112 -1.83 10.73 9.59
N ASP A 113 -1.72 11.74 8.73
CA ASP A 113 -2.29 11.74 7.38
C ASP A 113 -1.15 11.90 6.35
N PHE A 114 -0.95 10.87 5.52
CA PHE A 114 0.02 10.86 4.42
C PHE A 114 -0.22 11.93 3.33
N PHE A 115 -1.40 12.56 3.27
CA PHE A 115 -1.67 13.70 2.39
C PHE A 115 -1.07 14.99 2.94
N GLU A 116 -0.81 15.05 4.24
CA GLU A 116 -0.17 16.19 4.90
C GLU A 116 1.34 15.97 5.01
N GLN A 117 1.76 14.89 5.69
CA GLN A 117 3.17 14.56 5.90
C GLN A 117 3.34 13.10 6.30
N VAL A 118 4.56 12.57 6.16
CA VAL A 118 4.93 11.23 6.65
C VAL A 118 6.18 11.32 7.55
N PRO A 119 6.43 10.35 8.43
CA PRO A 119 7.61 10.35 9.30
C PRO A 119 8.92 10.46 8.51
N ALA A 120 9.82 11.35 8.94
CA ALA A 120 11.09 11.61 8.28
C ALA A 120 12.21 10.67 8.77
N GLY A 121 13.27 10.56 7.97
CA GLY A 121 14.52 9.93 8.39
C GLY A 121 14.60 8.42 8.20
N GLY A 122 13.63 7.80 7.54
CA GLY A 122 13.68 6.38 7.18
C GLY A 122 14.70 6.07 6.09
N GLU A 123 15.32 4.89 6.18
CA GLU A 123 16.14 4.29 5.12
C GLU A 123 15.28 3.80 3.95
N LEU A 124 14.04 3.39 4.25
CA LEU A 124 13.09 2.90 3.27
C LEU A 124 11.66 3.33 3.60
N TYR A 125 10.92 3.75 2.59
CA TYR A 125 9.49 4.04 2.66
C TYR A 125 8.73 2.95 1.94
N LEU A 126 7.90 2.21 2.67
CA LEU A 126 7.07 1.13 2.16
C LEU A 126 5.64 1.61 2.01
N LEU A 127 5.02 1.38 0.85
CA LEU A 127 3.60 1.59 0.61
C LEU A 127 3.04 0.32 -0.03
N LYS A 128 2.25 -0.45 0.73
CA LYS A 128 1.63 -1.67 0.22
C LYS A 128 0.14 -1.44 0.00
N LYS A 129 -0.33 -1.57 -1.25
CA LYS A 129 -1.75 -1.42 -1.60
C LYS A 129 -2.33 -0.11 -1.10
N VAL A 130 -1.60 0.96 -1.41
CA VAL A 130 -1.98 2.32 -1.03
C VAL A 130 -2.15 3.15 -2.27
N VAL A 131 -1.19 3.11 -3.18
CA VAL A 131 -1.16 4.01 -4.35
C VAL A 131 -2.26 3.65 -5.35
N HIS A 132 -2.65 2.38 -5.42
CA HIS A 132 -3.72 1.91 -6.30
C HIS A 132 -5.14 2.38 -5.89
N ASP A 133 -5.34 2.81 -4.64
CA ASP A 133 -6.64 3.33 -4.16
C ASP A 133 -6.95 4.74 -4.68
N TRP A 134 -5.95 5.41 -5.26
CA TRP A 134 -6.02 6.83 -5.60
C TRP A 134 -5.82 7.09 -7.08
N ASP A 135 -6.45 8.15 -7.57
CA ASP A 135 -6.13 8.74 -8.87
C ASP A 135 -4.68 9.27 -8.93
N ASP A 136 -4.22 9.61 -10.13
CA ASP A 136 -2.82 10.04 -10.33
C ASP A 136 -2.49 11.34 -9.59
N GLN A 137 -3.45 12.25 -9.40
CA GLN A 137 -3.23 13.52 -8.72
C GLN A 137 -2.99 13.29 -7.22
N ARG A 138 -3.85 12.50 -6.58
CA ARG A 138 -3.75 12.17 -5.15
C ARG A 138 -2.58 11.23 -4.87
N ALA A 139 -2.37 10.23 -5.71
CA ALA A 139 -1.21 9.35 -5.63
C ALA A 139 0.10 10.15 -5.69
N ARG A 140 0.18 11.15 -6.57
CA ARG A 140 1.34 12.06 -6.65
C ARG A 140 1.55 12.84 -5.36
N VAL A 141 0.51 13.30 -4.68
CA VAL A 141 0.63 14.01 -3.40
C VAL A 141 1.31 13.12 -2.36
N ILE A 142 0.83 11.88 -2.20
CA ILE A 142 1.41 10.89 -1.27
C ILE A 142 2.89 10.68 -1.58
N LEU A 143 3.22 10.41 -2.85
CA LEU A 143 4.60 10.15 -3.27
C LEU A 143 5.52 11.36 -3.06
N ARG A 144 5.01 12.59 -3.25
CA ARG A 144 5.78 13.82 -2.98
C ARG A 144 6.06 13.99 -1.49
N ASN A 145 5.10 13.65 -0.62
CA ASN A 145 5.30 13.70 0.82
C ASN A 145 6.32 12.66 1.28
N CYS A 146 6.28 11.44 0.74
CA CYS A 146 7.36 10.46 0.94
C CYS A 146 8.71 11.00 0.46
N ARG A 147 8.77 11.56 -0.76
CA ARG A 147 10.01 12.14 -1.32
C ARG A 147 10.57 13.25 -0.43
N ALA A 148 9.74 14.10 0.16
CA ALA A 148 10.16 15.18 1.04
C ALA A 148 10.73 14.66 2.38
N ALA A 149 10.23 13.53 2.86
CA ALA A 149 10.68 12.90 4.11
C ALA A 149 11.95 12.04 3.94
N MET A 150 12.21 11.58 2.71
CA MET A 150 13.38 10.76 2.35
C MET A 150 14.71 11.51 2.47
N ARG A 151 15.66 10.89 3.17
CA ARG A 151 17.07 11.29 3.16
C ARG A 151 17.78 10.85 1.88
N GLU A 152 18.97 11.38 1.64
CA GLU A 152 19.83 10.90 0.56
C GLU A 152 20.15 9.40 0.75
N GLY A 153 20.05 8.64 -0.35
CA GLY A 153 20.21 7.18 -0.36
C GLY A 153 19.00 6.39 0.14
N ALA A 154 17.93 7.03 0.61
CA ALA A 154 16.70 6.33 0.96
C ALA A 154 15.99 5.77 -0.28
N ARG A 155 15.29 4.66 -0.10
CA ARG A 155 14.50 3.99 -1.16
C ARG A 155 13.02 4.11 -0.86
N LEU A 156 12.20 4.15 -1.91
CA LEU A 156 10.76 3.99 -1.80
C LEU A 156 10.37 2.68 -2.49
N VAL A 157 9.53 1.87 -1.84
CA VAL A 157 9.07 0.59 -2.36
C VAL A 157 7.55 0.57 -2.34
N LEU A 158 6.95 0.50 -3.53
CA LEU A 158 5.53 0.22 -3.66
C LEU A 158 5.32 -1.29 -3.77
N VAL A 159 4.37 -1.84 -3.04
CA VAL A 159 3.95 -3.24 -3.16
C VAL A 159 2.54 -3.25 -3.73
N GLU A 160 2.47 -3.45 -5.05
CA GLU A 160 1.24 -3.28 -5.83
C GLU A 160 1.10 -4.39 -6.87
N HIS A 161 -0.10 -4.56 -7.41
CA HIS A 161 -0.27 -5.33 -8.63
C HIS A 161 0.19 -4.49 -9.82
N VAL A 162 1.06 -5.06 -10.65
CA VAL A 162 1.48 -4.43 -11.91
C VAL A 162 0.66 -5.03 -13.04
N LEU A 163 0.03 -4.19 -13.85
CA LEU A 163 -0.72 -4.67 -15.01
C LEU A 163 0.24 -5.35 -16.00
N ALA A 164 -0.10 -6.60 -16.33
CA ALA A 164 0.57 -7.38 -17.37
C ALA A 164 0.29 -6.80 -18.76
N GLY A 165 0.98 -7.32 -19.79
CA GLY A 165 0.81 -6.87 -21.17
C GLY A 165 -0.66 -6.92 -21.61
N ARG A 166 -1.06 -6.02 -22.53
CA ARG A 166 -2.47 -5.75 -22.89
C ARG A 166 -3.37 -6.99 -23.05
N ASN A 167 -2.88 -8.07 -23.65
CA ASN A 167 -3.65 -9.29 -23.91
C ASN A 167 -3.22 -10.53 -23.11
N GLU A 168 -2.39 -10.38 -22.08
CA GLU A 168 -2.00 -11.48 -21.21
C GLU A 168 -3.05 -11.72 -20.11
N PRO A 169 -3.49 -12.96 -19.86
CA PRO A 169 -4.33 -13.27 -18.71
C PRO A 169 -3.62 -12.82 -17.42
N SER A 170 -4.27 -11.99 -16.62
CA SER A 170 -3.73 -11.55 -15.34
C SER A 170 -4.83 -11.28 -14.35
N TRP A 171 -4.65 -11.78 -13.13
CA TRP A 171 -5.51 -11.47 -11.99
C TRP A 171 -5.58 -9.96 -11.72
N SER A 172 -4.49 -9.21 -11.98
CA SER A 172 -4.46 -7.76 -11.80
C SER A 172 -5.46 -7.01 -12.68
N LYS A 173 -5.86 -7.56 -13.84
CA LYS A 173 -6.90 -6.96 -14.69
C LYS A 173 -8.31 -7.12 -14.13
N LEU A 174 -8.56 -8.23 -13.43
CA LEU A 174 -9.84 -8.44 -12.73
C LEU A 174 -9.92 -7.54 -11.49
N LEU A 175 -8.81 -7.38 -10.77
CA LEU A 175 -8.70 -6.43 -9.67
C LEU A 175 -8.91 -4.98 -10.13
N ASP A 176 -8.35 -4.57 -11.26
CA ASP A 176 -8.55 -3.24 -11.82
C ASP A 176 -10.04 -2.92 -12.07
N LEU A 177 -10.79 -3.87 -12.64
CA LEU A 177 -12.24 -3.74 -12.80
C LEU A 177 -12.98 -3.66 -11.46
N GLN A 178 -12.50 -4.40 -10.45
CA GLN A 178 -13.03 -4.31 -9.09
C GLN A 178 -12.78 -2.94 -8.47
N MET A 179 -11.58 -2.37 -8.64
CA MET A 179 -11.23 -1.03 -8.15
C MET A 179 -12.11 0.05 -8.79
N LEU A 180 -12.31 -0.01 -10.11
CA LEU A 180 -13.23 0.87 -10.83
C LEU A 180 -14.67 0.79 -10.29
N ALA A 181 -15.11 -0.41 -9.88
CA ALA A 181 -16.47 -0.60 -9.39
C ALA A 181 -16.66 -0.12 -7.93
N LEU A 182 -15.62 -0.17 -7.10
CA LEU A 182 -15.70 0.04 -5.66
C LEU A 182 -15.18 1.40 -5.19
N THR A 183 -14.17 1.95 -5.87
CA THR A 183 -13.40 3.09 -5.37
C THR A 183 -13.42 4.27 -6.35
N PRO A 184 -13.63 5.51 -5.89
CA PRO A 184 -13.54 6.68 -6.76
C PRO A 184 -12.10 6.89 -7.25
N GLY A 185 -11.83 6.53 -8.51
CA GLY A 185 -10.55 6.76 -9.17
C GLY A 185 -9.44 5.77 -8.85
N GLY A 186 -9.71 4.74 -8.03
CA GLY A 186 -8.76 3.65 -7.79
C GLY A 186 -8.57 2.81 -9.05
N ARG A 187 -7.33 2.43 -9.29
CA ARG A 187 -6.91 1.72 -10.51
C ARG A 187 -5.60 1.00 -10.32
N GLU A 188 -5.46 -0.11 -11.00
CA GLU A 188 -4.15 -0.73 -11.19
C GLU A 188 -3.38 0.00 -12.29
N ARG A 189 -2.05 -0.05 -12.21
CA ARG A 189 -1.16 0.65 -13.14
C ARG A 189 -0.16 -0.32 -13.75
N SER A 190 0.19 -0.07 -15.00
CA SER A 190 1.31 -0.72 -15.66
C SER A 190 2.64 -0.19 -15.12
N LYS A 191 3.74 -0.90 -15.41
CA LYS A 191 5.10 -0.44 -15.07
C LYS A 191 5.39 0.97 -15.61
N ALA A 192 4.94 1.27 -16.83
CA ALA A 192 5.16 2.57 -17.46
C ALA A 192 4.39 3.69 -16.75
N GLU A 193 3.17 3.42 -16.31
CA GLU A 193 2.36 4.38 -15.56
C GLU A 193 2.92 4.62 -14.16
N TYR A 194 3.40 3.58 -13.47
CA TYR A 194 4.12 3.75 -12.21
C TYR A 194 5.40 4.58 -12.39
N ALA A 195 6.18 4.33 -13.45
CA ALA A 195 7.37 5.11 -13.75
C ALA A 195 7.05 6.60 -13.97
N ALA A 196 6.01 6.91 -14.75
CA ALA A 196 5.57 8.27 -15.00
C ALA A 196 5.06 8.97 -13.72
N LEU A 197 4.29 8.24 -12.90
CA LEU A 197 3.77 8.73 -11.63
C LEU A 197 4.91 9.05 -10.64
N LEU A 198 5.88 8.13 -10.48
CA LEU A 198 7.09 8.34 -9.66
C LEU A 198 7.88 9.56 -10.15
N ALA A 199 8.13 9.67 -11.46
CA ALA A 199 8.84 10.81 -12.05
C ALA A 199 8.16 12.14 -11.75
N SER A 200 6.82 12.18 -11.80
CA SER A 200 6.05 13.38 -11.47
C SER A 200 6.20 13.83 -9.99
N ALA A 201 6.63 12.91 -9.12
CA ALA A 201 6.85 13.15 -7.69
C ALA A 201 8.33 13.38 -7.32
N GLY A 202 9.24 13.45 -8.30
CA GLY A 202 10.69 13.61 -8.04
C GLY A 202 11.41 12.32 -7.64
N LEU A 203 10.86 11.18 -8.07
CA LEU A 203 11.42 9.85 -7.87
C LEU A 203 11.69 9.18 -9.23
N SER A 204 12.68 8.31 -9.31
CA SER A 204 12.99 7.52 -10.49
C SER A 204 12.76 6.03 -10.21
N LEU A 205 12.08 5.34 -11.11
CA LEU A 205 11.91 3.89 -11.04
C LEU A 205 13.26 3.20 -11.23
N ASN A 206 13.73 2.47 -10.22
CA ASN A 206 14.97 1.71 -10.30
C ASN A 206 14.74 0.31 -10.87
N ARG A 207 13.82 -0.45 -10.26
CA ARG A 207 13.51 -1.83 -10.69
C ARG A 207 12.12 -2.28 -10.22
N VAL A 208 11.62 -3.35 -10.85
CA VAL A 208 10.39 -4.04 -10.45
C VAL A 208 10.74 -5.50 -10.17
N ILE A 209 10.39 -5.97 -8.98
CA ILE A 209 10.71 -7.31 -8.48
C ILE A 209 9.40 -8.07 -8.32
N PRO A 210 9.13 -9.12 -9.11
CA PRO A 210 7.93 -9.93 -8.95
C PRO A 210 8.01 -10.78 -7.68
N THR A 211 6.85 -11.08 -7.09
CA THR A 211 6.73 -12.05 -5.98
C THR A 211 5.94 -13.28 -6.41
N ALA A 212 6.02 -14.36 -5.61
CA ALA A 212 5.18 -15.54 -5.81
C ALA A 212 3.68 -15.31 -5.50
N ALA A 213 3.30 -14.15 -4.93
CA ALA A 213 1.94 -13.82 -4.52
C ALA A 213 1.22 -12.84 -5.47
N GLY A 214 1.72 -12.65 -6.70
CA GLY A 214 1.07 -11.84 -7.73
C GLY A 214 1.18 -10.31 -7.57
N VAL A 215 1.65 -9.83 -6.41
CA VAL A 215 2.13 -8.45 -6.24
C VAL A 215 3.60 -8.34 -6.66
N SER A 216 4.04 -7.13 -6.98
CA SER A 216 5.44 -6.82 -7.27
C SER A 216 5.93 -5.70 -6.35
N LEU A 217 7.23 -5.72 -6.02
CA LEU A 217 7.90 -4.59 -5.38
C LEU A 217 8.44 -3.65 -6.46
N ILE A 218 7.96 -2.42 -6.48
CA ILE A 218 8.37 -1.35 -7.39
C ILE A 218 9.30 -0.44 -6.60
N GLU A 219 10.60 -0.60 -6.81
CA GLU A 219 11.64 0.15 -6.12
C GLU A 219 11.93 1.45 -6.87
N ALA A 220 11.89 2.57 -6.13
CA ALA A 220 12.21 3.90 -6.61
C ALA A 220 13.26 4.55 -5.73
N VAL A 221 14.05 5.43 -6.35
CA VAL A 221 15.08 6.26 -5.70
C VAL A 221 14.81 7.72 -5.99
N THR A 222 15.49 8.62 -5.29
CA THR A 222 15.45 10.05 -5.62
C THR A 222 15.94 10.27 -7.06
N ALA A 223 15.18 11.04 -7.85
CA ALA A 223 15.55 11.41 -9.22
C ALA A 223 16.74 12.38 -9.27
#